data_AF-A0A178ELT0-F1
#
_entry.id   AF-A0A178ELT0-F1
#
_cell.length_a   1.000
_cell.length_b   1.000
_cell.length_c   1.000
_cell.angle_alpha   90.00
_cell.angle_beta   90.00
_cell.angle_gamma   90.00
#
_symmetry.space_group_name_H-M   'P 1'
#
loop_
_entity.id
_entity.type
_entity.pdbx_description
1 polymer ?
#
loop_
_entity_poly.entity_id
_entity_poly.type
_entity_poly.pdbx_seq_one_letter_code
_entity_poly.pdbx_strand_id
1 'polypeptide(L)'
;MIAQRIAARSTPRVALARAPLRASRRTYSSESPKQFTGAENNEFNLERARIAEHAGESGEFWRKLSIYVAIPSLIVAGVNAKLRWDAHWEHVAHDPTPREEKPEYAYQNIRTKNFFWGDGDKTLFWNDKVNYHKKDE
;
A
#
# COMPACT_ATOMS: atom_id res chain seq x y z
N MET A 1 87.09 47.62 14.88
CA MET A 1 86.17 48.21 13.88
C MET A 1 84.78 48.18 14.49
N ILE A 2 84.41 49.24 15.24
CA ILE A 2 83.56 50.37 14.81
C ILE A 2 82.15 49.92 14.42
N ALA A 3 81.22 50.11 15.38
CA ALA A 3 79.86 50.67 15.26
C ALA A 3 78.82 49.91 14.38
N GLN A 4 77.50 50.02 14.50
CA GLN A 4 76.60 51.07 14.95
C GLN A 4 75.28 50.45 15.47
N ARG A 5 74.68 51.19 16.42
CA ARG A 5 73.28 51.25 16.89
C ARG A 5 72.20 50.74 15.92
N ILE A 6 71.11 50.19 16.48
CA ILE A 6 69.73 50.75 16.41
C ILE A 6 68.81 49.93 17.33
N ALA A 7 68.01 50.65 18.12
CA ALA A 7 67.04 50.14 19.09
C ALA A 7 65.68 49.80 18.44
N ALA A 8 64.97 48.81 18.97
CA ALA A 8 63.52 48.74 18.82
C ALA A 8 62.83 47.87 19.90
N ARG A 9 62.13 48.59 20.80
CA ARG A 9 60.83 48.27 21.44
C ARG A 9 60.64 46.91 22.13
N SER A 10 60.73 46.95 23.46
CA SER A 10 60.06 46.01 24.37
C SER A 10 58.62 46.46 24.65
N THR A 11 57.65 45.60 24.35
CA THR A 11 56.31 45.66 24.95
C THR A 11 56.06 44.36 25.71
N PRO A 12 55.97 44.37 27.05
CA PRO A 12 55.54 43.18 27.77
C PRO A 12 54.04 42.97 27.57
N ARG A 13 53.69 41.81 27.00
CA ARG A 13 52.33 41.28 26.92
C ARG A 13 51.78 41.11 28.33
N VAL A 14 50.70 41.81 28.66
CA VAL A 14 49.90 41.55 29.86
C VAL A 14 49.07 40.30 29.62
N ALA A 15 49.43 39.22 30.32
CA ALA A 15 48.61 38.02 30.43
C ALA A 15 47.53 38.27 31.50
N LEU A 16 46.26 38.21 31.10
CA LEU A 16 45.13 38.12 32.02
C LEU A 16 44.53 36.71 31.93
N ALA A 17 44.55 36.02 33.07
CA ALA A 17 44.08 34.66 33.21
C ALA A 17 42.53 34.59 33.24
N ARG A 18 42.01 33.72 32.36
CA ARG A 18 40.79 32.89 32.40
C ARG A 18 39.67 33.22 33.41
N ALA A 19 38.47 33.42 32.86
CA ALA A 19 37.24 32.79 33.36
C ALA A 19 36.39 32.34 32.16
N PRO A 20 35.84 31.11 32.13
CA PRO A 20 34.91 30.70 31.09
C PRO A 20 33.63 31.52 31.24
N LEU A 21 33.22 32.23 30.20
CA LEU A 21 31.91 32.84 30.14
C LEU A 21 30.87 31.73 30.29
N ARG A 22 30.35 31.61 31.51
CA ARG A 22 29.21 30.77 31.84
C ARG A 22 28.11 31.08 30.83
N ALA A 23 27.58 30.02 30.25
CA ALA A 23 26.39 29.96 29.43
C ALA A 23 25.45 31.15 29.64
N SER A 24 25.54 32.17 28.78
CA SER A 24 24.38 32.99 28.49
C SER A 24 23.49 32.13 27.60
N ARG A 25 22.74 31.23 28.26
CA ARG A 25 21.46 30.76 27.72
C ARG A 25 20.75 32.03 27.28
N ARG A 26 20.63 32.23 25.95
CA ARG A 26 19.62 33.15 25.44
C ARG A 26 18.32 32.71 26.09
N THR A 27 17.87 33.52 27.02
CA THR A 27 16.59 33.38 27.70
C THR A 27 15.56 33.29 26.59
N TYR A 28 14.93 32.12 26.51
CA TYR A 28 13.70 31.90 25.75
C TYR A 28 12.87 33.17 25.78
N SER A 29 12.41 33.64 24.61
CA SER A 29 11.34 34.62 24.58
C SER A 29 10.16 33.98 25.30
N SER A 30 9.96 34.32 26.57
CA SER A 30 8.64 34.23 27.16
C SER A 30 7.83 35.37 26.56
N GLU A 31 7.41 35.22 25.30
CA GLU A 31 6.02 35.60 25.09
C GLU A 31 5.27 34.75 26.11
N SER A 32 4.64 35.40 27.09
CA SER A 32 3.59 34.78 27.88
C SER A 32 2.78 33.96 26.88
N PRO A 33 2.61 32.62 27.06
CA PRO A 33 1.79 31.88 26.13
C PRO A 33 0.48 32.65 26.12
N LYS A 34 0.17 33.29 24.99
CA LYS A 34 -1.17 33.81 24.78
C LYS A 34 -1.98 32.55 24.80
N GLN A 35 -2.46 32.19 25.98
CA GLN A 35 -3.30 31.04 26.14
C GLN A 35 -4.49 31.41 25.29
N PHE A 36 -4.56 30.79 24.12
CA PHE A 36 -5.61 31.05 23.16
C PHE A 36 -6.86 30.38 23.74
N THR A 37 -7.39 30.99 24.80
CA THR A 37 -8.60 30.58 25.49
C THR A 37 -9.75 31.01 24.59
N GLY A 38 -10.32 30.05 23.86
CA GLY A 38 -11.42 30.29 22.93
C GLY A 38 -11.34 29.55 21.59
N ALA A 39 -10.23 28.89 21.23
CA ALA A 39 -10.19 28.02 20.02
C ALA A 39 -11.07 26.79 20.14
N GLU A 40 -11.29 26.31 21.36
CA GLU A 40 -11.94 25.03 21.61
C GLU A 40 -13.39 25.03 21.09
N ASN A 41 -14.07 26.18 21.19
CA ASN A 41 -15.46 26.37 20.74
C ASN A 41 -15.52 27.13 19.40
N ASN A 42 -14.69 26.75 18.42
CA ASN A 42 -14.82 27.24 17.06
C ASN A 42 -15.67 26.27 16.20
N GLU A 43 -16.28 26.80 15.15
CA GLU A 43 -17.14 26.02 14.25
C GLU A 43 -16.40 24.82 13.63
N PHE A 44 -15.11 24.99 13.34
CA PHE A 44 -14.25 23.94 12.79
C PHE A 44 -14.09 22.74 13.73
N ASN A 45 -13.81 22.96 15.02
CA ASN A 45 -13.65 21.88 15.99
C ASN A 45 -14.98 21.17 16.27
N LEU A 46 -16.10 21.92 16.26
CA LEU A 46 -17.44 21.35 16.37
C LEU A 46 -17.82 20.48 15.15
N GLU A 47 -17.48 20.93 13.94
CA GLU A 47 -17.69 20.16 12.72
C GLU A 47 -16.86 18.87 12.72
N ARG A 48 -15.59 18.94 13.12
CA ARG A 48 -14.74 17.74 13.26
C ARG A 48 -15.27 16.76 14.30
N ALA A 49 -15.77 17.24 15.43
CA ALA A 49 -16.39 16.38 16.44
C ALA A 49 -17.64 15.67 15.88
N ARG A 50 -18.50 16.40 15.16
CA ARG A 50 -19.68 15.83 14.50
C ARG A 50 -19.28 14.80 13.43
N ILE A 51 -18.24 15.06 12.65
CA ILE A 51 -17.74 14.10 11.65
C ILE A 51 -17.21 12.84 12.34
N ALA A 52 -16.46 12.99 13.43
CA ALA A 52 -15.92 11.85 14.17
C ALA A 52 -17.04 10.98 14.76
N GLU A 53 -18.09 11.59 15.32
CA GLU A 53 -19.28 10.88 15.81
C GLU A 53 -20.00 10.16 14.68
N HIS A 54 -20.32 10.86 13.59
CA HIS A 54 -20.99 10.28 12.43
C HIS A 54 -20.18 9.14 11.78
N ALA A 55 -18.86 9.26 11.73
CA ALA A 55 -17.98 8.21 11.24
C ALA A 55 -17.99 6.98 12.15
N GLY A 56 -18.06 7.17 13.47
CA GLY A 56 -18.23 6.09 14.43
C GLY A 56 -19.53 5.31 14.22
N GLU A 57 -20.65 6.02 14.10
CA GLU A 57 -21.96 5.41 13.85
C GLU A 57 -22.03 4.70 12.49
N SER A 58 -21.50 5.36 11.45
CA SER A 58 -21.43 4.79 10.10
C SER A 58 -20.56 3.54 10.05
N GLY A 59 -19.40 3.57 10.73
CA GLY A 59 -18.50 2.42 10.81
C GLY A 59 -19.15 1.23 11.53
N GLU A 60 -19.86 1.47 12.62
CA GLU A 60 -20.62 0.46 13.34
C GLU A 60 -21.74 -0.14 12.47
N PHE A 61 -22.46 0.71 11.74
CA PHE A 61 -23.51 0.28 10.81
C PHE A 61 -22.94 -0.64 9.71
N TRP A 62 -21.85 -0.22 9.05
CA TRP A 62 -21.22 -1.03 8.00
C TRP A 62 -20.64 -2.34 8.53
N ARG A 63 -20.04 -2.33 9.73
CA ARG A 63 -19.58 -3.56 10.39
C ARG A 63 -20.72 -4.56 10.57
N LYS A 64 -21.86 -4.10 11.08
CA LYS A 64 -23.05 -4.93 11.26
C LYS A 64 -23.56 -5.45 9.93
N LEU A 65 -23.64 -4.61 8.90
CA LEU A 65 -24.10 -5.04 7.57
C LEU A 65 -23.17 -6.10 6.97
N SER A 66 -21.84 -5.91 7.04
CA SER A 66 -20.88 -6.90 6.57
C SER A 66 -21.03 -8.24 7.28
N ILE A 67 -21.21 -8.24 8.61
CA ILE A 67 -21.31 -9.48 9.40
C ILE A 67 -22.67 -10.15 9.22
N TYR A 68 -23.76 -9.39 9.30
CA TYR A 68 -25.12 -9.95 9.36
C TYR A 68 -25.80 -10.09 8.00
N VAL A 69 -25.31 -9.43 6.97
CA VAL A 69 -25.87 -9.53 5.61
C VAL A 69 -24.85 -10.20 4.67
N ALA A 70 -23.65 -9.62 4.54
CA ALA A 70 -22.71 -10.11 3.54
C ALA A 70 -22.25 -11.54 3.82
N ILE A 71 -21.92 -11.90 5.06
CA ILE A 71 -21.50 -13.27 5.40
C ILE A 71 -22.63 -14.29 5.11
N PRO A 72 -23.88 -14.13 5.59
CA PRO A 72 -24.97 -15.04 5.22
C PRO A 72 -25.21 -15.13 3.72
N SER A 73 -25.18 -14.01 2.99
CA SER A 73 -25.33 -14.02 1.53
C SER A 73 -24.21 -14.81 0.84
N LEU A 74 -22.95 -14.66 1.29
CA LEU A 74 -21.82 -15.43 0.77
C LEU A 74 -21.94 -16.93 1.08
N ILE A 75 -22.49 -17.31 2.24
CA ILE A 75 -22.75 -18.72 2.57
C ILE A 75 -23.77 -19.29 1.59
N VAL A 76 -24.90 -18.61 1.37
CA VAL A 76 -25.94 -19.07 0.43
C VAL A 76 -25.39 -19.16 -0.99
N ALA A 77 -24.65 -18.15 -1.44
CA ALA A 77 -24.01 -18.14 -2.75
C ALA A 77 -22.97 -19.27 -2.88
N GLY A 78 -22.19 -19.53 -1.84
CA GLY A 78 -21.19 -20.60 -1.79
C GLY A 78 -21.82 -21.98 -1.89
N VAL A 79 -22.93 -22.23 -1.17
CA VAL A 79 -23.70 -23.47 -1.29
C VAL A 79 -24.25 -23.62 -2.71
N ASN A 80 -24.84 -22.57 -3.28
CA ASN A 80 -25.35 -22.61 -4.66
C ASN A 80 -24.24 -22.92 -5.67
N ALA A 81 -23.09 -22.26 -5.55
CA ALA A 81 -21.93 -22.50 -6.40
C ALA A 81 -21.42 -23.94 -6.28
N LYS A 82 -21.38 -24.51 -5.07
CA LYS A 82 -20.99 -25.91 -4.85
C LYS A 82 -21.94 -26.89 -5.54
N LEU A 83 -23.25 -26.68 -5.42
CA LEU A 83 -24.24 -27.52 -6.10
C LEU A 83 -24.08 -27.47 -7.63
N ARG A 84 -23.84 -26.26 -8.19
CA ARG A 84 -23.60 -26.09 -9.63
C ARG A 84 -22.27 -26.68 -10.08
N TRP A 85 -21.24 -26.59 -9.25
CA TRP A 85 -19.93 -27.20 -9.49
C TRP A 85 -20.06 -28.72 -9.59
N ASP A 86 -20.73 -29.36 -8.62
CA ASP A 86 -20.90 -30.81 -8.61
C ASP A 86 -21.70 -31.29 -9.83
N ALA A 87 -22.82 -30.60 -10.15
CA ALA A 87 -23.63 -30.90 -11.33
C ALA A 87 -22.85 -30.72 -12.65
N HIS A 88 -21.97 -29.70 -12.73
CA HIS A 88 -21.12 -29.51 -13.90
C HIS A 88 -20.15 -30.68 -14.09
N TRP A 89 -19.50 -31.15 -13.01
CA TRP A 89 -18.56 -32.26 -13.10
C TRP A 89 -19.24 -33.60 -13.34
N GLU A 90 -20.44 -33.81 -12.81
CA GLU A 90 -21.27 -34.97 -13.14
C GLU A 90 -21.62 -34.98 -14.64
N HIS A 91 -22.07 -33.85 -15.20
CA HIS A 91 -22.32 -33.74 -16.65
C HIS A 91 -21.06 -33.99 -17.48
N VAL A 92 -19.90 -33.47 -17.05
CA VAL A 92 -18.62 -33.70 -17.73
C VAL A 92 -18.20 -35.18 -17.66
N ALA A 93 -18.47 -35.88 -16.56
CA ALA A 93 -18.16 -37.29 -16.40
C ALA A 93 -19.04 -38.21 -17.27
N HIS A 94 -20.26 -37.77 -17.59
CA HIS A 94 -21.18 -38.47 -18.49
C HIS A 94 -20.93 -38.21 -19.97
N ASP A 95 -20.02 -37.30 -20.32
CA ASP A 95 -19.70 -36.98 -21.71
C ASP A 95 -19.02 -38.19 -22.39
N PRO A 96 -19.66 -38.84 -23.37
CA PRO A 96 -19.19 -40.12 -23.91
C PRO A 96 -17.96 -39.98 -24.79
N THR A 97 -17.64 -38.77 -25.25
CA THR A 97 -16.54 -38.52 -26.18
C THR A 97 -15.35 -37.92 -25.43
N PRO A 98 -14.19 -38.61 -25.40
CA PRO A 98 -12.95 -38.03 -24.92
C PRO A 98 -12.70 -36.66 -25.56
N ARG A 99 -12.29 -35.66 -24.77
CA ARG A 99 -12.19 -34.28 -25.27
C ARG A 99 -11.25 -34.12 -26.46
N GLU A 100 -10.15 -34.86 -26.49
CA GLU A 100 -9.20 -34.88 -27.60
C GLU A 100 -9.80 -35.40 -28.91
N GLU A 101 -10.87 -36.20 -28.85
CA GLU A 101 -11.54 -36.72 -30.05
C GLU A 101 -12.52 -35.70 -30.64
N LYS A 102 -12.97 -34.71 -29.84
CA LYS A 102 -13.94 -33.71 -30.29
C LYS A 102 -13.38 -32.87 -31.45
N PRO A 103 -14.20 -32.54 -32.47
CA PRO A 103 -13.73 -31.75 -33.60
C PRO A 103 -13.25 -30.38 -33.12
N GLU A 104 -12.09 -29.97 -33.62
CA GLU A 104 -11.61 -28.61 -33.47
C GLU A 104 -11.92 -27.85 -34.75
N TYR A 105 -12.62 -26.73 -34.61
CA TYR A 105 -12.97 -25.92 -35.78
C TYR A 105 -11.89 -24.86 -36.04
N ALA A 106 -11.74 -24.43 -37.28
CA ALA A 106 -10.70 -23.48 -37.69
C ALA A 106 -10.69 -22.12 -36.95
N TYR A 107 -11.81 -21.76 -36.30
CA TYR A 107 -11.89 -20.54 -35.48
C TYR A 107 -11.47 -20.75 -34.01
N GLN A 108 -11.27 -22.00 -33.59
CA GLN A 108 -10.78 -22.35 -32.26
C GLN A 108 -9.26 -22.41 -32.26
N ASN A 109 -8.66 -22.12 -31.09
CA ASN A 109 -7.21 -22.12 -30.86
C ASN A 109 -6.33 -21.48 -31.95
N ILE A 110 -6.80 -20.43 -32.63
CA ILE A 110 -6.00 -19.73 -33.63
C ILE A 110 -4.68 -19.23 -33.00
N ARG A 111 -3.57 -19.48 -33.71
CA ARG A 111 -2.22 -18.96 -33.39
C ARG A 111 -1.64 -18.29 -34.63
N THR A 112 -1.70 -16.96 -34.70
CA THR A 112 -1.03 -16.19 -35.77
C THR A 112 0.46 -16.02 -35.50
N LYS A 113 0.83 -15.95 -34.22
CA LYS A 113 2.20 -15.96 -33.71
C LYS A 113 2.20 -16.77 -32.42
N ASN A 114 3.21 -17.62 -32.25
CA ASN A 114 3.38 -18.39 -31.04
C ASN A 114 3.62 -17.48 -29.83
N PHE A 115 3.18 -17.91 -28.66
CA PHE A 115 3.51 -17.26 -27.40
C PHE A 115 5.03 -17.26 -27.19
N PHE A 116 5.54 -16.25 -26.49
CA PHE A 116 6.99 -16.09 -26.25
C PHE A 116 7.49 -16.91 -25.05
N TRP A 117 6.65 -17.75 -24.45
CA TRP A 117 6.96 -18.57 -23.28
C TRP A 117 6.56 -20.03 -23.53
N GLY A 118 7.11 -20.92 -22.69
CA GLY A 118 6.76 -22.35 -22.70
C GLY A 118 7.03 -22.99 -24.06
N ASP A 119 6.05 -23.72 -24.55
CA ASP A 119 6.02 -24.37 -25.87
C ASP A 119 5.51 -23.46 -27.00
N GLY A 120 5.15 -22.22 -26.67
CA GLY A 120 4.60 -21.24 -27.60
C GLY A 120 3.13 -21.44 -27.98
N ASP A 121 2.45 -22.42 -27.37
CA ASP A 121 1.09 -22.82 -27.77
C ASP A 121 0.07 -22.70 -26.64
N LYS A 122 0.49 -23.02 -25.41
CA LYS A 122 -0.36 -23.00 -24.22
C LYS A 122 -0.47 -21.59 -23.61
N THR A 123 -1.70 -21.19 -23.28
CA THR A 123 -1.98 -19.94 -22.57
C THR A 123 -1.58 -20.04 -21.09
N LEU A 124 -1.53 -18.89 -20.39
CA LEU A 124 -1.17 -18.85 -18.97
C LEU A 124 -2.11 -19.68 -18.07
N PHE A 125 -3.38 -19.78 -18.44
CA PHE A 125 -4.41 -20.56 -17.73
C PHE A 125 -4.80 -21.83 -18.50
N TRP A 126 -3.87 -22.39 -19.27
CA TRP A 126 -4.09 -23.64 -19.98
C TRP A 126 -4.18 -24.81 -19.01
N ASN A 127 -5.17 -25.67 -19.20
CA ASN A 127 -5.34 -26.89 -18.41
C ASN A 127 -5.55 -28.07 -19.35
N ASP A 128 -4.57 -28.98 -19.39
CA ASP A 128 -4.57 -30.17 -20.27
C ASP A 128 -5.77 -31.10 -20.04
N LYS A 129 -6.49 -30.98 -18.91
CA LYS A 129 -7.71 -31.78 -18.63
C LYS A 129 -8.97 -31.26 -19.34
N VAL A 130 -8.97 -29.99 -19.73
CA VAL A 130 -10.16 -29.32 -20.30
C VAL A 130 -9.89 -28.65 -21.65
N ASN A 131 -8.64 -28.33 -21.94
CA ASN A 131 -8.21 -27.70 -23.18
C ASN A 131 -7.40 -28.71 -24.00
N TYR A 132 -7.65 -28.74 -25.30
CA TYR A 132 -6.89 -29.49 -26.29
C TYR A 132 -6.62 -28.58 -27.49
N HIS A 133 -5.54 -28.86 -28.22
CA HIS A 133 -5.25 -28.21 -29.49
C HIS A 133 -4.76 -29.27 -30.48
N LYS A 134 -5.54 -29.46 -31.54
CA LYS A 134 -5.24 -30.28 -32.71
C LYS A 134 -4.46 -29.41 -33.67
N LYS A 135 -3.18 -29.73 -33.81
CA LYS A 135 -2.37 -29.16 -34.87
C LYS A 135 -2.75 -29.89 -36.14
N ASP A 136 -3.10 -29.14 -37.18
CA ASP A 136 -3.25 -29.69 -38.52
C ASP A 136 -1.91 -30.36 -38.90
N GLU A 137 -1.94 -31.63 -39.27
CA GLU A 137 -0.77 -32.34 -39.83
C GLU A 137 -0.32 -31.73 -41.17
#